data_AF-A0AAV0T9B1-F1
#
_entry.id   AF-A0AAV0T9B1-F1
#
_cell.length_a   1.000
_cell.length_b   1.000
_cell.length_c   1.000
_cell.angle_alpha   90.00
_cell.angle_beta   90.00
_cell.angle_gamma   90.00
#
_symmetry.space_group_name_H-M   'P 1'
#
loop_
_entity.id
_entity.type
_entity.pdbx_description
1 polymer ?
#
loop_
_entity_poly.entity_id
_entity_poly.type
_entity_poly.pdbx_seq_one_letter_code
_entity_poly.pdbx_strand_id
1 'polypeptide(L)'
;MGRQWQLRNKESFINYVKIELQLLKQEWKILLPCTIMQYLHAIFHNLAYYIQGNELAIEQRFTLYDLGFELLPEIHGFAASLSDILVFAVIFAPAIFLVLTIPFAKQEPGRPRYLVIVLKRCLMQLSICLVLRILSFLATALPSPADHCELKFNDACMQANPDNPIPCVVPNPNFKPPGTDQLLTRIDSLNGCGDLMFSSHTIYTVSLILTMWKYWLNKYGLALMVSIQIVIAFLIVASRKHYTLDVYSALYIVPLIWFTLEAYYKDINHKDSEVTVKTIYDFYGVDVSSDADDGAVPLYPTEGTPNSTAPLNPSVHVTMTEDESTNGERSDPDHTTTSFQRKNSL
;
A
#
# COMPACT_ATOMS: atom_id res chain seq x y z
N MET A 1 28.27 14.24 -13.33
CA MET A 1 27.93 13.59 -14.62
C MET A 1 26.43 13.43 -14.69
N GLY A 2 25.78 14.06 -15.67
CA GLY A 2 24.31 14.05 -15.79
C GLY A 2 23.80 12.66 -16.17
N ARG A 3 22.73 12.20 -15.50
CA ARG A 3 21.96 11.01 -15.89
C ARG A 3 21.46 11.19 -17.31
N GLN A 4 22.03 10.47 -18.27
CA GLN A 4 21.56 10.51 -19.64
C GLN A 4 20.45 9.47 -19.79
N TRP A 5 19.18 9.92 -19.73
CA TRP A 5 18.04 9.05 -19.98
C TRP A 5 18.08 8.57 -21.43
N GLN A 6 18.39 7.28 -21.63
CA GLN A 6 18.37 6.65 -22.95
C GLN A 6 17.06 5.87 -23.15
N LEU A 7 16.34 6.18 -24.21
CA LEU A 7 15.17 5.41 -24.62
C LEU A 7 15.61 4.12 -25.30
N ARG A 8 14.89 3.02 -25.08
CA ARG A 8 15.11 1.75 -25.76
C ARG A 8 14.73 1.87 -27.23
N ASN A 9 15.57 1.32 -28.10
CA ASN A 9 15.20 1.07 -29.50
C ASN A 9 14.30 -0.17 -29.59
N LYS A 10 13.81 -0.49 -30.80
CA LYS A 10 12.90 -1.63 -31.03
C LYS A 10 13.49 -2.97 -30.60
N GLU A 11 14.78 -3.20 -30.88
CA GLU A 11 15.47 -4.47 -30.57
C GLU A 11 15.69 -4.64 -29.06
N SER A 12 16.19 -3.59 -28.39
CA SER A 12 16.34 -3.55 -26.94
C SER A 12 14.99 -3.71 -26.24
N PHE A 13 13.91 -3.13 -26.75
CA PHE A 13 12.57 -3.31 -26.20
C PHE A 13 12.11 -4.78 -26.29
N ILE A 14 12.32 -5.45 -27.43
CA ILE A 14 11.99 -6.87 -27.58
C ILE A 14 12.79 -7.72 -26.59
N ASN A 15 14.08 -7.42 -26.40
CA ASN A 15 14.92 -8.12 -25.43
C ASN A 15 14.45 -7.89 -23.99
N TYR A 16 14.12 -6.65 -23.62
CA TYR A 16 13.51 -6.33 -22.32
C TYR A 16 12.23 -7.14 -22.08
N VAL A 17 11.32 -7.22 -23.07
CA VAL A 17 10.08 -8.00 -22.93
C VAL A 17 10.38 -9.49 -22.69
N LYS A 18 11.40 -10.05 -23.36
CA LYS A 18 11.84 -11.44 -23.09
C LYS A 18 12.33 -11.63 -21.66
N ILE A 19 13.13 -10.68 -21.15
CA ILE A 19 13.63 -10.69 -19.76
C ILE A 19 12.44 -10.63 -18.78
N GLU A 20 11.51 -9.69 -18.98
CA GLU A 20 10.30 -9.56 -18.14
C GLU A 20 9.47 -10.85 -18.14
N LEU A 21 9.31 -11.52 -19.29
CA LEU A 21 8.61 -12.80 -19.36
C LEU A 21 9.34 -13.92 -18.61
N GLN A 22 10.68 -13.93 -18.63
CA GLN A 22 11.48 -14.88 -17.85
C GLN A 22 11.33 -14.63 -16.35
N LEU A 23 11.40 -13.37 -15.91
CA LEU A 23 11.17 -12.99 -14.51
C LEU A 23 9.74 -13.33 -14.08
N LEU A 24 8.74 -13.03 -14.91
CA LEU A 24 7.34 -13.37 -14.66
C LEU A 24 7.15 -14.88 -14.49
N LYS A 25 7.82 -15.69 -15.32
CA LYS A 25 7.79 -17.15 -15.21
C LYS A 25 8.39 -17.67 -13.89
N GLN A 26 9.29 -16.93 -13.25
CA GLN A 26 9.80 -17.28 -11.92
C GLN A 26 8.82 -16.86 -10.81
N GLU A 27 8.15 -15.72 -10.96
CA GLU A 27 7.38 -15.08 -9.89
C GLU A 27 5.85 -15.21 -10.01
N TRP A 28 5.34 -15.89 -11.05
CA TRP A 28 3.90 -16.01 -11.31
C TRP A 28 3.11 -16.60 -10.14
N LYS A 29 3.73 -17.48 -9.35
CA LYS A 29 3.10 -18.11 -8.17
C LYS A 29 2.72 -17.12 -7.08
N ILE A 30 3.35 -15.94 -7.07
CA ILE A 30 3.03 -14.84 -6.14
C ILE A 30 2.14 -13.83 -6.85
N LEU A 31 2.53 -13.42 -8.07
CA LEU A 31 1.82 -12.39 -8.81
C LEU A 31 0.37 -12.76 -9.14
N LEU A 32 0.12 -14.00 -9.56
CA LEU A 32 -1.21 -14.44 -9.96
C LEU A 32 -2.19 -14.44 -8.76
N PRO A 33 -1.90 -15.08 -7.61
CA PRO A 33 -2.76 -14.97 -6.43
C PRO A 33 -2.96 -13.54 -5.95
N CYS A 34 -1.91 -12.69 -5.96
CA CYS A 34 -2.05 -11.30 -5.51
C CYS A 34 -2.97 -10.48 -6.44
N THR A 35 -2.92 -10.76 -7.74
CA THR A 35 -3.82 -10.14 -8.73
C THR A 35 -5.26 -10.61 -8.54
N ILE A 36 -5.48 -11.92 -8.36
CA ILE A 36 -6.79 -12.49 -8.04
C ILE A 36 -7.36 -11.88 -6.75
N MET A 37 -6.51 -11.61 -5.76
CA MET A 37 -6.92 -10.97 -4.51
C MET A 37 -7.50 -9.56 -4.72
N GLN A 38 -7.06 -8.81 -5.72
CA GLN A 38 -7.66 -7.50 -6.04
C GLN A 38 -9.13 -7.65 -6.47
N TYR A 39 -9.42 -8.68 -7.26
CA TYR A 39 -10.79 -9.00 -7.68
C TYR A 39 -11.62 -9.56 -6.52
N LEU A 40 -11.06 -10.46 -5.72
CA LEU A 40 -11.73 -10.99 -4.53
C LEU A 40 -12.08 -9.86 -3.53
N HIS A 41 -11.21 -8.87 -3.36
CA HIS A 41 -11.52 -7.69 -2.54
C HIS A 41 -12.77 -6.95 -3.02
N ALA A 42 -12.94 -6.77 -4.34
CA ALA A 42 -14.14 -6.15 -4.90
C ALA A 42 -15.41 -6.99 -4.61
N ILE A 43 -15.32 -8.31 -4.67
CA ILE A 43 -16.43 -9.21 -4.30
C ILE A 43 -16.82 -9.02 -2.83
N PHE A 44 -15.84 -9.00 -1.92
CA PHE A 44 -16.12 -8.85 -0.50
C PHE A 44 -16.61 -7.44 -0.14
N HIS A 45 -16.22 -6.41 -0.90
CA HIS A 45 -16.81 -5.08 -0.80
C HIS A 45 -18.30 -5.09 -1.18
N ASN A 46 -18.67 -5.77 -2.26
CA ASN A 46 -20.09 -5.97 -2.60
C ASN A 46 -20.83 -6.76 -1.51
N LEU A 47 -20.17 -7.73 -0.87
CA LEU A 47 -20.74 -8.49 0.24
C LEU A 47 -21.00 -7.61 1.45
N ALA A 48 -20.05 -6.75 1.83
CA ALA A 48 -20.24 -5.79 2.91
C ALA A 48 -21.44 -4.87 2.64
N TYR A 49 -21.60 -4.42 1.39
CA TYR A 49 -22.75 -3.61 0.99
C TYR A 49 -24.07 -4.42 1.02
N TYR A 50 -24.05 -5.67 0.58
CA TYR A 50 -25.20 -6.56 0.71
C TYR A 50 -25.63 -6.71 2.18
N ILE A 51 -24.68 -6.95 3.09
CA ILE A 51 -24.94 -7.11 4.53
C ILE A 51 -25.56 -5.82 5.10
N GLN A 52 -25.03 -4.64 4.76
CA GLN A 52 -25.61 -3.34 5.17
C GLN A 52 -27.07 -3.17 4.76
N GLY A 53 -27.42 -3.68 3.58
CA GLY A 53 -28.76 -3.49 3.01
C GLY A 53 -29.78 -4.51 3.46
N ASN A 54 -29.36 -5.75 3.68
CA ASN A 54 -30.27 -6.89 3.82
C ASN A 54 -30.20 -7.58 5.20
N GLU A 55 -29.09 -7.44 5.93
CA GLU A 55 -28.86 -8.18 7.19
C GLU A 55 -28.88 -7.27 8.42
N LEU A 56 -28.37 -6.03 8.31
CA LEU A 56 -28.37 -5.09 9.43
C LEU A 56 -29.77 -4.56 9.72
N ALA A 57 -30.15 -4.58 10.99
CA ALA A 57 -31.33 -3.87 11.48
C ALA A 57 -31.12 -2.35 11.38
N ILE A 58 -32.22 -1.60 11.37
CA ILE A 58 -32.19 -0.12 11.21
C ILE A 58 -31.37 0.51 12.34
N GLU A 59 -31.49 0.00 13.56
CA GLU A 59 -30.78 0.44 14.76
C GLU A 59 -29.26 0.27 14.64
N GLN A 60 -28.81 -0.74 13.90
CA GLN A 60 -27.39 -1.01 13.66
C GLN A 60 -26.80 -0.10 12.57
N ARG A 61 -27.65 0.62 11.83
CA ARG A 61 -27.26 1.47 10.71
C ARG A 61 -27.06 2.94 11.07
N PHE A 62 -27.25 3.30 12.33
CA PHE A 62 -26.98 4.65 12.80
C PHE A 62 -25.49 4.94 12.79
N THR A 63 -25.11 6.05 12.18
CA THR A 63 -23.73 6.52 12.13
C THR A 63 -23.14 6.62 13.53
N LEU A 64 -21.94 6.07 13.70
CA LEU A 64 -21.24 6.08 14.98
C LEU A 64 -20.63 7.45 15.24
N TYR A 65 -20.50 7.79 16.52
CA TYR A 65 -19.76 8.97 16.93
C TYR A 65 -18.29 8.81 16.52
N ASP A 66 -17.74 9.87 15.90
CA ASP A 66 -16.35 9.95 15.49
C ASP A 66 -15.82 11.36 15.76
N LEU A 67 -14.71 11.43 16.49
CA LEU A 67 -14.11 12.71 16.89
C LEU A 67 -13.66 13.54 15.68
N GLY A 68 -13.13 12.91 14.63
CA GLY A 68 -12.77 13.65 13.42
C GLY A 68 -13.99 14.19 12.69
N PHE A 69 -15.16 13.56 12.83
CA PHE A 69 -16.40 14.14 12.32
C PHE A 69 -16.86 15.36 13.09
N GLU A 70 -16.67 15.38 14.40
CA GLU A 70 -16.95 16.54 15.23
C GLU A 70 -15.99 17.71 14.94
N LEU A 71 -14.70 17.39 14.74
CA LEU A 71 -13.66 18.40 14.51
C LEU A 71 -13.66 18.98 13.08
N LEU A 72 -14.09 18.21 12.09
CA LEU A 72 -14.05 18.62 10.68
C LEU A 72 -15.46 18.89 10.15
N PRO A 73 -15.68 20.04 9.49
CA PRO A 73 -16.96 20.32 8.87
C PRO A 73 -17.23 19.33 7.74
N GLU A 74 -18.50 18.96 7.59
CA GLU A 74 -18.92 18.10 6.52
C GLU A 74 -18.85 18.80 5.17
N ILE A 75 -18.25 18.14 4.18
CA ILE A 75 -18.12 18.66 2.82
C ILE A 75 -18.98 17.84 1.86
N HIS A 76 -19.69 18.53 0.97
CA HIS A 76 -20.60 17.90 0.01
C HIS A 76 -20.23 18.22 -1.45
N GLY A 77 -20.82 17.47 -2.38
CA GLY A 77 -20.71 17.72 -3.82
C GLY A 77 -19.27 17.68 -4.33
N PHE A 78 -18.86 18.70 -5.08
CA PHE A 78 -17.52 18.76 -5.68
C PHE A 78 -16.39 18.71 -4.65
N ALA A 79 -16.58 19.33 -3.48
CA ALA A 79 -15.58 19.31 -2.41
C ALA A 79 -15.37 17.89 -1.86
N ALA A 80 -16.45 17.09 -1.75
CA ALA A 80 -16.36 15.69 -1.36
C ALA A 80 -15.64 14.83 -2.41
N SER A 81 -15.81 15.14 -3.70
CA SER A 81 -15.09 14.47 -4.79
C SER A 81 -13.60 14.84 -4.86
N LEU A 82 -13.17 15.92 -4.21
CA LEU A 82 -11.78 16.38 -4.26
C LEU A 82 -10.80 15.34 -3.70
N SER A 83 -11.20 14.58 -2.67
CA SER A 83 -10.37 13.48 -2.16
C SER A 83 -10.02 12.48 -3.25
N ASP A 84 -11.01 12.08 -4.05
CA ASP A 84 -10.85 11.05 -5.08
C ASP A 84 -10.03 11.61 -6.24
N ILE A 85 -10.32 12.85 -6.63
CA ILE A 85 -9.56 13.56 -7.67
C ILE A 85 -8.08 13.63 -7.27
N LEU A 86 -7.76 13.97 -6.02
CA LEU A 86 -6.36 14.03 -5.56
C LEU A 86 -5.71 12.65 -5.53
N VAL A 87 -6.42 11.61 -5.07
CA VAL A 87 -5.94 10.22 -5.12
C VAL A 87 -5.59 9.82 -6.55
N PHE A 88 -6.50 10.03 -7.51
CA PHE A 88 -6.29 9.61 -8.89
C PHE A 88 -5.28 10.49 -9.63
N ALA A 89 -5.39 11.81 -9.54
CA ALA A 89 -4.60 12.74 -10.35
C ALA A 89 -3.19 12.99 -9.79
N VAL A 90 -3.02 12.98 -8.47
CA VAL A 90 -1.77 13.40 -7.82
C VAL A 90 -0.96 12.21 -7.31
N ILE A 91 -1.60 11.10 -6.95
CA ILE A 91 -0.89 9.90 -6.49
C ILE A 91 -0.86 8.82 -7.57
N PHE A 92 -2.03 8.39 -8.07
CA PHE A 92 -2.09 7.26 -9.00
C PHE A 92 -1.50 7.61 -10.36
N ALA A 93 -1.92 8.72 -10.97
CA ALA A 93 -1.45 9.08 -12.31
C ALA A 93 0.08 9.24 -12.38
N PRO A 94 0.77 9.94 -11.44
CA PRO A 94 2.23 9.98 -11.44
C PRO A 94 2.89 8.63 -11.17
N ALA A 95 2.35 7.83 -10.24
CA ALA A 95 2.90 6.50 -9.94
C ALA A 95 2.77 5.55 -11.15
N ILE A 96 1.60 5.53 -11.80
CA ILE A 96 1.35 4.77 -13.02
C ILE A 96 2.27 5.27 -14.14
N PHE A 97 2.37 6.59 -14.34
CA PHE A 97 3.28 7.16 -15.33
C PHE A 97 4.72 6.71 -15.11
N LEU A 98 5.22 6.75 -13.87
CA LEU A 98 6.57 6.30 -13.52
C LEU A 98 6.76 4.80 -13.79
N VAL A 99 5.80 3.95 -13.40
CA VAL A 99 5.84 2.50 -13.73
C VAL A 99 5.83 2.27 -15.24
N LEU A 100 5.02 3.03 -15.99
CA LEU A 100 4.96 2.95 -17.44
C LEU A 100 6.24 3.46 -18.11
N THR A 101 7.11 4.22 -17.43
CA THR A 101 8.44 4.56 -17.99
C THR A 101 9.42 3.40 -18.00
N ILE A 102 9.21 2.37 -17.14
CA ILE A 102 10.15 1.24 -16.99
C ILE A 102 10.38 0.52 -18.33
N PRO A 103 9.35 0.18 -19.14
CA PRO A 103 9.55 -0.50 -20.41
C PRO A 103 10.23 0.34 -21.49
N PHE A 104 10.23 1.67 -21.39
CA PHE A 104 10.74 2.54 -22.44
C PHE A 104 12.15 3.09 -22.18
N ALA A 105 12.56 3.22 -20.92
CA ALA A 105 13.90 3.69 -20.55
C ALA A 105 14.86 2.51 -20.32
N LYS A 106 16.12 2.64 -20.75
CA LYS A 106 17.18 1.69 -20.40
C LYS A 106 17.42 1.69 -18.88
N GLN A 107 17.88 0.55 -18.37
CA GLN A 107 18.06 0.36 -16.94
C GLN A 107 19.41 0.88 -16.46
N GLU A 108 19.37 1.60 -15.33
CA GLU A 108 20.59 2.03 -14.65
C GLU A 108 21.26 0.81 -14.02
N PRO A 109 22.56 0.54 -14.28
CA PRO A 109 23.23 -0.67 -13.81
C PRO A 109 23.24 -0.84 -12.29
N GLY A 110 23.32 0.27 -11.55
CA GLY A 110 23.32 0.26 -10.09
C GLY A 110 21.94 0.10 -9.46
N ARG A 111 20.85 0.28 -10.23
CA ARG A 111 19.46 0.17 -9.76
C ARG A 111 18.52 -0.25 -10.90
N PRO A 112 18.70 -1.45 -11.47
CA PRO A 112 17.82 -1.94 -12.51
C PRO A 112 16.39 -2.09 -11.95
N ARG A 113 15.43 -1.58 -12.70
CA ARG A 113 14.00 -1.64 -12.38
C ARG A 113 13.33 -2.54 -13.41
N TYR A 114 12.74 -3.63 -12.93
CA TYR A 114 11.90 -4.51 -13.73
C TYR A 114 10.47 -4.44 -13.22
N LEU A 115 9.52 -4.37 -14.14
CA LEU A 115 8.10 -4.24 -13.86
C LEU A 115 7.61 -5.42 -13.01
N VAL A 116 8.04 -6.65 -13.32
CA VAL A 116 7.71 -7.83 -12.51
C VAL A 116 8.17 -7.69 -11.06
N ILE A 117 9.38 -7.19 -10.81
CA ILE A 117 9.94 -7.05 -9.46
C ILE A 117 9.19 -5.97 -8.67
N VAL A 118 8.92 -4.81 -9.30
CA VAL A 118 8.17 -3.71 -8.70
C VAL A 118 6.72 -4.13 -8.40
N LEU A 119 6.05 -4.77 -9.37
CA LEU A 119 4.68 -5.23 -9.21
C LEU A 119 4.57 -6.33 -8.16
N LYS A 120 5.51 -7.28 -8.11
CA LYS A 120 5.52 -8.33 -7.08
C LYS A 120 5.47 -7.70 -5.70
N ARG A 121 6.36 -6.73 -5.44
CA ARG A 121 6.46 -6.08 -4.14
C ARG A 121 5.19 -5.32 -3.80
N CYS A 122 4.71 -4.48 -4.72
CA CYS A 122 3.51 -3.67 -4.53
C CYS A 122 2.25 -4.55 -4.34
N LEU A 123 2.05 -5.55 -5.19
CA LEU A 123 0.89 -6.43 -5.13
C LEU A 123 0.88 -7.31 -3.88
N MET A 124 2.03 -7.83 -3.45
CA MET A 124 2.11 -8.63 -2.23
C MET A 124 1.74 -7.81 -0.99
N GLN A 125 2.28 -6.58 -0.87
CA GLN A 125 1.91 -5.64 0.17
C GLN A 125 0.41 -5.34 0.17
N LEU A 126 -0.12 -4.98 -1.00
CA LEU A 126 -1.54 -4.66 -1.16
C LEU A 126 -2.40 -5.85 -0.77
N SER A 127 -2.12 -7.05 -1.30
CA SER A 127 -2.90 -8.25 -1.01
C SER A 127 -2.94 -8.58 0.48
N ILE A 128 -1.83 -8.45 1.22
CA ILE A 128 -1.83 -8.65 2.68
C ILE A 128 -2.75 -7.62 3.37
N CYS A 129 -2.61 -6.34 3.02
CA CYS A 129 -3.45 -5.28 3.59
C CYS A 129 -4.94 -5.49 3.27
N LEU A 130 -5.26 -5.91 2.04
CA LEU A 130 -6.64 -6.17 1.61
C LEU A 130 -7.23 -7.39 2.31
N VAL A 131 -6.46 -8.45 2.55
CA VAL A 131 -6.92 -9.60 3.34
C VAL A 131 -7.24 -9.18 4.77
N LEU A 132 -6.33 -8.46 5.43
CA LEU A 132 -6.57 -7.93 6.78
C LEU A 132 -7.81 -7.04 6.83
N ARG A 133 -8.00 -6.22 5.80
CA ARG A 133 -9.18 -5.38 5.67
C ARG A 133 -10.47 -6.19 5.55
N ILE A 134 -10.52 -7.16 4.64
CA ILE A 134 -11.69 -8.02 4.41
C ILE A 134 -12.08 -8.72 5.70
N LEU A 135 -11.10 -9.32 6.38
CA LEU A 135 -11.34 -9.96 7.67
C LEU A 135 -11.91 -8.99 8.70
N SER A 136 -11.44 -7.74 8.71
CA SER A 136 -11.89 -6.73 9.66
C SER A 136 -13.34 -6.30 9.42
N PHE A 137 -13.68 -5.86 8.20
CA PHE A 137 -15.03 -5.35 7.93
C PHE A 137 -16.10 -6.46 7.86
N LEU A 138 -15.70 -7.71 7.57
CA LEU A 138 -16.63 -8.84 7.65
C LEU A 138 -16.81 -9.35 9.08
N ALA A 139 -15.76 -9.29 9.90
CA ALA A 139 -15.89 -9.63 11.32
C ALA A 139 -16.71 -8.59 12.08
N THR A 140 -16.70 -7.33 11.65
CA THR A 140 -17.48 -6.25 12.26
C THR A 140 -18.00 -5.30 11.20
N ALA A 141 -19.30 -5.44 10.88
CA ALA A 141 -19.99 -4.55 9.95
C ALA A 141 -20.32 -3.23 10.65
N LEU A 142 -19.57 -2.17 10.34
CA LEU A 142 -19.82 -0.82 10.84
C LEU A 142 -20.74 -0.05 9.88
N PRO A 143 -21.68 0.77 10.38
CA PRO A 143 -22.58 1.56 9.56
C PRO A 143 -21.84 2.66 8.80
N SER A 144 -22.12 2.81 7.50
CA SER A 144 -21.40 3.76 6.65
C SER A 144 -21.89 5.20 6.84
N PRO A 145 -20.98 6.16 7.11
CA PRO A 145 -21.32 7.55 7.31
C PRO A 145 -21.54 8.32 5.99
N ALA A 146 -21.28 7.71 4.83
CA ALA A 146 -21.38 8.40 3.55
C ALA A 146 -22.84 8.75 3.20
N ASP A 147 -23.06 9.90 2.55
CA ASP A 147 -24.39 10.44 2.19
C ASP A 147 -25.28 9.44 1.43
N HIS A 148 -24.70 8.56 0.61
CA HIS A 148 -25.43 7.52 -0.15
C HIS A 148 -25.74 6.26 0.66
N CYS A 149 -25.17 6.14 1.86
CA CYS A 149 -25.34 4.99 2.76
C CYS A 149 -26.16 5.30 4.01
N GLU A 150 -26.10 6.54 4.48
CA GLU A 150 -26.71 6.95 5.73
C GLU A 150 -28.24 6.87 5.70
N LEU A 151 -28.82 6.70 6.89
CA LEU A 151 -30.26 6.77 7.10
C LEU A 151 -30.73 8.22 6.93
N LYS A 152 -31.85 8.39 6.23
CA LYS A 152 -32.52 9.69 6.10
C LYS A 152 -33.75 9.70 7.00
N PHE A 153 -34.10 10.86 7.55
CA PHE A 153 -35.20 11.00 8.50
C PHE A 153 -36.22 12.02 8.03
N ASN A 154 -37.48 11.83 8.41
CA ASN A 154 -38.52 12.84 8.25
C ASN A 154 -38.54 13.77 9.46
N ASP A 155 -38.21 15.05 9.24
CA ASP A 155 -38.10 16.05 10.32
C ASP A 155 -39.40 16.24 11.11
N ALA A 156 -40.56 16.20 10.45
CA ALA A 156 -41.85 16.34 11.12
C ALA A 156 -42.15 15.14 12.04
N CYS A 157 -41.75 13.93 11.61
CA CYS A 157 -41.85 12.74 12.45
C CYS A 157 -40.87 12.80 13.63
N MET A 158 -39.63 13.25 13.40
CA MET A 158 -38.60 13.38 14.44
C MET A 158 -39.03 14.35 15.53
N GLN A 159 -39.66 15.47 15.16
CA GLN A 159 -40.23 16.41 16.13
C GLN A 159 -41.38 15.81 16.94
N ALA A 160 -42.17 14.91 16.36
CA ALA A 160 -43.26 14.21 17.04
C ALA A 160 -42.78 13.03 17.91
N ASN A 161 -41.59 12.48 17.64
CA ASN A 161 -41.03 11.31 18.33
C ASN A 161 -39.57 11.58 18.75
N PRO A 162 -39.34 12.52 19.69
CA PRO A 162 -37.97 12.93 20.06
C PRO A 162 -37.14 11.79 20.67
N ASP A 163 -37.80 10.83 21.35
CA ASP A 163 -37.12 9.74 22.05
C ASP A 163 -36.89 8.49 21.18
N ASN A 164 -37.56 8.39 20.01
CA ASN A 164 -37.44 7.23 19.13
C ASN A 164 -37.39 7.64 17.65
N PRO A 165 -36.19 7.67 17.02
CA PRO A 165 -36.02 8.07 15.63
C PRO A 165 -36.35 6.97 14.61
N ILE A 166 -36.43 5.70 15.04
CA ILE A 166 -36.63 4.53 14.16
C ILE A 166 -37.90 4.65 13.28
N PRO A 167 -39.09 5.00 13.80
CA PRO A 167 -40.29 5.12 12.96
C PRO A 167 -40.21 6.26 11.92
N CYS A 168 -39.24 7.17 12.08
CA CYS A 168 -39.08 8.35 11.24
C CYS A 168 -38.09 8.16 10.09
N VAL A 169 -37.49 6.97 9.98
CA VAL A 169 -36.56 6.63 8.90
C VAL A 169 -37.30 6.59 7.56
N VAL A 170 -36.76 7.30 6.57
CA VAL A 170 -37.24 7.29 5.19
C VAL A 170 -36.22 6.61 4.27
N PRO A 171 -36.67 5.95 3.19
CA PRO A 171 -35.76 5.32 2.24
C PRO A 171 -34.79 6.33 1.61
N ASN A 172 -33.49 6.04 1.66
CA ASN A 172 -32.47 6.81 0.93
C ASN A 172 -32.41 6.33 -0.53
N PRO A 173 -32.75 7.17 -1.54
CA PRO A 173 -32.79 6.75 -2.93
C PRO A 173 -31.42 6.39 -3.51
N ASN A 174 -30.33 6.84 -2.88
CA ASN A 174 -28.96 6.55 -3.31
C ASN A 174 -28.44 5.22 -2.72
N PHE A 175 -29.14 4.67 -1.73
CA PHE A 175 -28.77 3.40 -1.12
C PHE A 175 -29.28 2.23 -1.96
N LYS A 176 -28.40 1.68 -2.80
CA LYS A 176 -28.69 0.59 -3.76
C LYS A 176 -27.75 -0.60 -3.53
N PRO A 177 -27.97 -1.40 -2.48
CA PRO A 177 -27.17 -2.60 -2.22
C PRO A 177 -27.28 -3.59 -3.40
N PRO A 178 -26.20 -4.33 -3.73
CA PRO A 178 -26.24 -5.33 -4.79
C PRO A 178 -27.18 -6.49 -4.43
N GLY A 179 -27.77 -7.12 -5.46
CA GLY A 179 -28.40 -8.43 -5.32
C GLY A 179 -27.38 -9.57 -5.21
N THR A 180 -27.84 -10.77 -4.89
CA THR A 180 -26.97 -11.97 -4.78
C THR A 180 -26.32 -12.34 -6.12
N ASP A 181 -27.00 -12.05 -7.24
CA ASP A 181 -26.53 -12.23 -8.62
C ASP A 181 -25.44 -11.22 -9.01
N GLN A 182 -25.44 -10.05 -8.38
CA GLN A 182 -24.51 -8.95 -8.66
C GLN A 182 -23.25 -8.99 -7.79
N LEU A 183 -23.21 -9.88 -6.80
CA LEU A 183 -22.12 -9.96 -5.83
C LEU A 183 -20.76 -10.18 -6.49
N LEU A 184 -20.73 -11.04 -7.52
CA LEU A 184 -19.52 -11.39 -8.25
C LEU A 184 -19.19 -10.43 -9.40
N THR A 185 -20.20 -9.78 -9.99
CA THR A 185 -20.06 -9.10 -11.29
C THR A 185 -20.07 -7.58 -11.19
N ARG A 186 -20.64 -7.01 -10.10
CA ARG A 186 -20.68 -5.57 -9.90
C ARG A 186 -19.28 -5.04 -9.59
N ILE A 187 -18.82 -4.08 -10.39
CA ILE A 187 -17.57 -3.35 -10.15
C ILE A 187 -17.94 -1.90 -9.89
N ASP A 188 -18.04 -1.56 -8.61
CA ASP A 188 -18.32 -0.20 -8.14
C ASP A 188 -17.43 0.07 -6.93
N SER A 189 -16.39 0.88 -7.14
CA SER A 189 -15.38 1.18 -6.12
C SER A 189 -15.65 2.48 -5.37
N LEU A 190 -16.67 3.25 -5.77
CA LEU A 190 -16.91 4.61 -5.28
C LEU A 190 -18.21 4.71 -4.47
N ASN A 191 -19.23 3.91 -4.81
CA ASN A 191 -20.55 3.99 -4.16
C ASN A 191 -20.89 2.75 -3.32
N GLY A 192 -19.89 2.03 -2.81
CA GLY A 192 -20.14 0.96 -1.85
C GLY A 192 -20.47 1.48 -0.45
N CYS A 193 -20.97 0.58 0.39
CA CYS A 193 -21.23 0.82 1.80
C CYS A 193 -20.72 -0.36 2.63
N GLY A 194 -20.30 -0.09 3.88
CA GLY A 194 -20.02 -1.13 4.87
C GLY A 194 -18.63 -1.74 4.80
N ASP A 195 -17.76 -1.32 3.88
CA ASP A 195 -16.35 -1.72 3.83
C ASP A 195 -15.48 -0.90 4.80
N LEU A 196 -16.02 -0.50 5.94
CA LEU A 196 -15.34 0.38 6.88
C LEU A 196 -14.36 -0.43 7.73
N MET A 197 -13.31 0.21 8.22
CA MET A 197 -11.99 -0.32 8.64
C MET A 197 -10.98 -0.44 7.49
N PHE A 198 -9.81 0.18 7.69
CA PHE A 198 -8.70 0.29 6.74
C PHE A 198 -9.07 0.93 5.39
N SER A 199 -9.12 2.26 5.32
CA SER A 199 -9.49 2.97 4.08
C SER A 199 -8.66 2.54 2.86
N SER A 200 -9.33 2.10 1.78
CA SER A 200 -8.69 1.66 0.52
C SER A 200 -7.91 2.79 -0.11
N HIS A 201 -8.49 3.99 -0.13
CA HIS A 201 -7.82 5.20 -0.59
C HIS A 201 -6.45 5.33 0.08
N THR A 202 -6.40 5.20 1.41
CA THR A 202 -5.16 5.28 2.20
C THR A 202 -4.24 4.10 1.96
N ILE A 203 -4.77 2.86 1.88
CA ILE A 203 -3.96 1.66 1.56
C ILE A 203 -3.24 1.85 0.23
N TYR A 204 -3.96 2.17 -0.84
CA TYR A 204 -3.39 2.28 -2.17
C TYR A 204 -2.43 3.46 -2.28
N THR A 205 -2.82 4.64 -1.81
CA THR A 205 -1.96 5.83 -1.89
C THR A 205 -0.67 5.68 -1.11
N VAL A 206 -0.71 5.23 0.14
CA VAL A 206 0.49 5.02 0.96
C VAL A 206 1.36 3.91 0.36
N SER A 207 0.77 2.82 -0.15
CA SER A 207 1.53 1.76 -0.82
C SER A 207 2.24 2.26 -2.08
N LEU A 208 1.59 3.11 -2.87
CA LEU A 208 2.21 3.72 -4.05
C LEU A 208 3.31 4.71 -3.66
N ILE A 209 3.10 5.53 -2.61
CA ILE A 209 4.13 6.44 -2.08
C ILE A 209 5.37 5.65 -1.64
N LEU A 210 5.20 4.55 -0.90
CA LEU A 210 6.30 3.68 -0.46
C LEU A 210 7.00 2.99 -1.64
N THR A 211 6.23 2.57 -2.64
CA THR A 211 6.76 2.02 -3.90
C THR A 211 7.60 3.08 -4.63
N MET A 212 7.11 4.31 -4.73
CA MET A 212 7.86 5.41 -5.33
C MET A 212 9.11 5.73 -4.52
N TRP A 213 9.03 5.78 -3.20
CA TRP A 213 10.19 5.98 -2.33
C TRP A 213 11.28 4.94 -2.54
N LYS A 214 10.92 3.65 -2.65
CA LYS A 214 11.86 2.54 -2.83
C LYS A 214 12.51 2.55 -4.22
N TYR A 215 11.75 2.74 -5.28
CA TYR A 215 12.22 2.53 -6.66
C TYR A 215 12.56 3.83 -7.41
N TRP A 216 11.99 4.97 -7.03
CA TRP A 216 12.25 6.30 -7.61
C TRP A 216 12.60 7.30 -6.51
N LEU A 217 13.90 7.44 -6.19
CA LEU A 217 14.40 8.36 -5.15
C LEU A 217 14.34 9.85 -5.59
N ASN A 218 13.15 10.36 -5.93
CA ASN A 218 12.89 11.77 -6.12
C ASN A 218 12.36 12.38 -4.82
N LYS A 219 13.24 13.02 -4.05
CA LYS A 219 12.91 13.62 -2.74
C LYS A 219 11.78 14.65 -2.82
N TYR A 220 11.75 15.48 -3.85
CA TYR A 220 10.74 16.52 -4.01
C TYR A 220 9.37 15.94 -4.39
N GLY A 221 9.35 15.00 -5.34
CA GLY A 221 8.12 14.30 -5.72
C GLY A 221 7.54 13.53 -4.54
N LEU A 222 8.39 12.86 -3.76
CA LEU A 222 7.96 12.14 -2.57
C LEU A 222 7.40 13.07 -1.50
N ALA A 223 8.09 14.19 -1.19
CA ALA A 223 7.61 15.17 -0.22
C ALA A 223 6.24 15.75 -0.63
N LEU A 224 6.04 16.02 -1.92
CA LEU A 224 4.75 16.44 -2.46
C LEU A 224 3.68 15.37 -2.24
N MET A 225 3.94 14.12 -2.65
CA MET A 225 2.96 13.04 -2.51
C MET A 225 2.59 12.77 -1.04
N VAL A 226 3.55 12.81 -0.12
CA VAL A 226 3.29 12.68 1.33
C VAL A 226 2.46 13.84 1.85
N SER A 227 2.76 15.08 1.46
CA SER A 227 2.00 16.26 1.88
C SER A 227 0.55 16.18 1.39
N ILE A 228 0.36 15.76 0.14
CA ILE A 228 -0.96 15.55 -0.45
C ILE A 228 -1.69 14.38 0.23
N GLN A 229 -1.00 13.32 0.64
CA GLN A 229 -1.61 12.23 1.38
C GLN A 229 -2.20 12.69 2.73
N ILE A 230 -1.53 13.62 3.41
CA ILE A 230 -2.05 14.21 4.65
C ILE A 230 -3.36 14.97 4.35
N VAL A 231 -3.39 15.76 3.26
CA VAL A 231 -4.61 16.47 2.84
C VAL A 231 -5.73 15.50 2.47
N ILE A 232 -5.42 14.44 1.72
CA ILE A 232 -6.39 13.38 1.35
C ILE A 232 -6.99 12.75 2.61
N ALA A 233 -6.19 12.45 3.63
CA ALA A 233 -6.68 11.87 4.88
C ALA A 233 -7.75 12.74 5.55
N PHE A 234 -7.53 14.05 5.66
CA PHE A 234 -8.52 14.97 6.20
C PHE A 234 -9.76 15.09 5.31
N LEU A 235 -9.59 15.16 3.99
CA LEU A 235 -10.72 15.26 3.05
C LEU A 235 -11.61 14.01 3.06
N ILE A 236 -11.04 12.82 3.23
CA ILE A 236 -11.80 11.57 3.35
C ILE A 236 -12.71 11.60 4.58
N VAL A 237 -12.21 12.07 5.72
CA VAL A 237 -12.98 12.17 6.97
C VAL A 237 -14.03 13.30 6.88
N ALA A 238 -13.65 14.45 6.33
CA ALA A 238 -14.56 15.57 6.13
C ALA A 238 -15.71 15.24 5.16
N SER A 239 -15.45 14.41 4.14
CA SER A 239 -16.47 13.95 3.18
C SER A 239 -17.29 12.76 3.66
N ARG A 240 -17.13 12.36 4.93
CA ARG A 240 -17.83 11.21 5.55
C ARG A 240 -17.71 9.91 4.77
N LYS A 241 -16.66 9.75 3.96
CA LYS A 241 -16.44 8.50 3.20
C LYS A 241 -15.97 7.36 4.10
N HIS A 242 -15.23 7.71 5.14
CA HIS A 242 -14.68 6.78 6.11
C HIS A 242 -14.62 7.43 7.50
N TYR A 243 -14.66 6.61 8.54
CA TYR A 243 -14.37 7.06 9.89
C TYR A 243 -12.89 7.44 10.03
N THR A 244 -12.59 8.29 11.01
CA THR A 244 -11.20 8.67 11.35
C THR A 244 -10.37 7.45 11.67
N LEU A 245 -10.95 6.46 12.36
CA LEU A 245 -10.30 5.20 12.68
C LEU A 245 -9.83 4.46 11.42
N ASP A 246 -10.62 4.46 10.34
CA ASP A 246 -10.30 3.74 9.10
C ASP A 246 -9.07 4.33 8.41
N VAL A 247 -8.96 5.65 8.41
CA VAL A 247 -7.85 6.40 7.80
C VAL A 247 -6.62 6.29 8.69
N TYR A 248 -6.76 6.54 10.00
CA TYR A 248 -5.67 6.48 10.96
C TYR A 248 -5.04 5.07 11.04
N SER A 249 -5.87 4.03 11.09
CA SER A 249 -5.38 2.64 11.11
C SER A 249 -4.59 2.27 9.86
N ALA A 250 -5.06 2.68 8.68
CA ALA A 250 -4.34 2.46 7.43
C ALA A 250 -3.00 3.20 7.38
N LEU A 251 -2.91 4.42 7.94
CA LEU A 251 -1.67 5.22 7.94
C LEU A 251 -0.51 4.53 8.66
N TYR A 252 -0.75 3.73 9.71
CA TYR A 252 0.32 2.99 10.39
C TYR A 252 0.41 1.53 9.95
N ILE A 253 -0.68 0.85 9.60
CA ILE A 253 -0.60 -0.57 9.20
C ILE A 253 0.09 -0.74 7.85
N VAL A 254 -0.16 0.14 6.87
CA VAL A 254 0.44 0.01 5.55
C VAL A 254 1.98 0.11 5.63
N PRO A 255 2.58 1.14 6.27
CA PRO A 255 4.03 1.17 6.47
C PRO A 255 4.55 0.00 7.29
N LEU A 256 3.84 -0.43 8.34
CA LEU A 256 4.26 -1.57 9.16
C LEU A 256 4.39 -2.86 8.33
N ILE A 257 3.39 -3.19 7.51
CA ILE A 257 3.46 -4.36 6.64
C ILE A 257 4.58 -4.18 5.60
N TRP A 258 4.77 -2.97 5.07
CA TRP A 258 5.83 -2.70 4.09
C TRP A 258 7.21 -2.97 4.67
N PHE A 259 7.51 -2.42 5.84
CA PHE A 259 8.80 -2.62 6.51
C PHE A 259 8.95 -4.05 7.03
N THR A 260 7.87 -4.71 7.44
CA THR A 260 7.90 -6.14 7.82
C THR A 260 8.30 -7.00 6.62
N LEU A 261 7.71 -6.75 5.45
CA LEU A 261 8.12 -7.42 4.22
C LEU A 261 9.57 -7.08 3.84
N GLU A 262 10.09 -5.91 4.20
CA GLU A 262 11.48 -5.53 3.88
C GLU A 262 12.49 -6.23 4.79
N ALA A 263 12.11 -6.41 6.06
CA ALA A 263 12.96 -6.99 7.09
C ALA A 263 12.94 -8.54 7.11
N TYR A 264 11.85 -9.16 6.69
CA TYR A 264 11.65 -10.61 6.89
C TYR A 264 11.38 -11.41 5.63
N TYR A 265 10.87 -10.78 4.56
CA TYR A 265 10.63 -11.51 3.32
C TYR A 265 11.93 -11.62 2.53
N LYS A 266 12.49 -12.83 2.48
CA LYS A 266 13.75 -13.12 1.77
C LYS A 266 13.53 -13.16 0.26
N ASP A 267 13.51 -11.98 -0.35
CA ASP A 267 13.54 -11.81 -1.80
C ASP A 267 14.62 -10.81 -2.22
N ILE A 268 14.66 -10.50 -3.52
CA ILE A 268 15.60 -9.52 -4.07
C ILE A 268 15.39 -8.10 -3.51
N ASN A 269 14.22 -7.81 -2.91
CA ASN A 269 13.90 -6.52 -2.30
C ASN A 269 14.17 -6.48 -0.78
N HIS A 270 14.75 -7.55 -0.21
CA HIS A 270 15.13 -7.60 1.19
C HIS A 270 16.07 -6.45 1.56
N LYS A 271 15.98 -5.93 2.79
CA LYS A 271 16.81 -4.78 3.25
C LYS A 271 18.32 -4.97 3.07
N ASP A 272 18.79 -6.21 3.17
CA ASP A 272 20.21 -6.56 3.10
C ASP A 272 20.64 -6.94 1.66
N SER A 273 19.72 -6.88 0.69
CA SER A 273 19.96 -7.21 -0.71
C SER A 273 19.97 -5.94 -1.56
N GLU A 274 21.04 -5.71 -2.31
CA GLU A 274 21.04 -4.68 -3.35
C GLU A 274 20.57 -5.27 -4.69
N VAL A 275 19.59 -4.61 -5.33
CA VAL A 275 19.13 -5.00 -6.67
C VAL A 275 20.16 -4.54 -7.68
N THR A 276 20.92 -5.46 -8.24
CA THR A 276 21.96 -5.23 -9.25
C THR A 276 21.83 -6.29 -10.35
N VAL A 277 22.49 -6.09 -11.50
CA VAL A 277 22.54 -7.08 -12.59
C VAL A 277 22.99 -8.46 -12.08
N LYS A 278 24.02 -8.48 -11.22
CA LYS A 278 24.55 -9.70 -10.64
C LYS A 278 23.56 -10.37 -9.70
N THR A 279 22.95 -9.63 -8.77
CA THR A 279 22.02 -10.25 -7.81
C THR A 279 20.74 -10.75 -8.48
N ILE A 280 20.31 -10.14 -9.58
CA ILE A 280 19.22 -10.67 -10.42
C ILE A 280 19.62 -12.01 -11.05
N TYR A 281 20.83 -12.10 -11.59
CA TYR A 281 21.35 -13.35 -12.15
C TYR A 281 21.47 -14.44 -11.09
N ASP A 282 22.06 -14.13 -9.94
CA ASP A 282 22.26 -15.09 -8.84
C ASP A 282 20.92 -15.59 -8.27
N PHE A 283 19.90 -14.74 -8.21
CA PHE A 283 18.59 -15.10 -7.65
C PHE A 283 17.66 -15.79 -8.67
N TYR A 284 17.61 -15.32 -9.90
CA TYR A 284 16.65 -15.79 -10.92
C TYR A 284 17.26 -16.68 -12.00
N GLY A 285 18.59 -16.74 -12.12
CA GLY A 285 19.28 -17.37 -13.25
C GLY A 285 19.04 -16.66 -14.58
N VAL A 286 18.63 -15.39 -14.56
CA VAL A 286 18.29 -14.59 -15.74
C VAL A 286 19.39 -13.57 -16.00
N ASP A 287 20.00 -13.63 -17.17
CA ASP A 287 20.99 -12.64 -17.59
C ASP A 287 20.30 -11.37 -18.07
N VAL A 288 20.53 -10.29 -17.32
CA VAL A 288 19.98 -8.96 -17.59
C VAL A 288 21.04 -7.93 -18.00
N SER A 289 22.28 -8.37 -18.21
CA SER A 289 23.40 -7.50 -18.58
C SER A 289 23.15 -6.76 -19.90
N SER A 290 22.46 -7.41 -20.84
CA SER A 290 22.13 -6.84 -22.16
C SER A 290 21.14 -5.66 -22.14
N ASP A 291 20.43 -5.44 -21.02
CA ASP A 291 19.45 -4.36 -20.87
C ASP A 291 19.94 -3.21 -19.95
N ALA A 292 21.07 -3.41 -19.28
CA ALA A 292 21.71 -2.39 -18.47
C ALA A 292 22.58 -1.46 -19.33
N ASP A 293 22.61 -0.16 -19.01
CA ASP A 293 23.51 0.79 -19.70
C ASP A 293 25.00 0.37 -19.59
N ASP A 294 25.85 0.85 -20.51
CA ASP A 294 27.26 0.46 -20.74
C ASP A 294 28.22 0.57 -19.52
N GLY A 295 27.72 0.96 -18.35
CA GLY A 295 28.43 0.95 -17.07
C GLY A 295 28.22 -0.31 -16.21
N ALA A 296 27.52 -1.33 -16.71
CA ALA A 296 27.36 -2.59 -16.00
C ALA A 296 28.67 -3.39 -15.99
N VAL A 297 29.13 -3.82 -14.80
CA VAL A 297 30.24 -4.77 -14.68
C VAL A 297 29.81 -6.08 -15.36
N PRO A 298 30.56 -6.58 -16.36
CA PRO A 298 30.22 -7.83 -17.04
C PRO A 298 30.09 -9.00 -16.06
N LEU A 299 29.08 -9.85 -16.25
CA LEU A 299 28.88 -11.08 -15.45
C LEU A 299 30.07 -12.04 -15.54
N TYR A 300 30.83 -11.96 -16.63
CA TYR A 300 32.08 -12.65 -16.84
C TYR A 300 33.16 -11.61 -17.18
N PRO A 301 34.23 -11.48 -16.39
CA PRO A 301 35.43 -10.82 -16.87
C PRO A 301 35.86 -11.58 -18.12
N THR A 302 35.99 -10.89 -19.25
CA THR A 302 36.64 -11.45 -20.43
C THR A 302 38.08 -11.82 -20.04
N GLU A 303 38.33 -13.12 -19.85
CA GLU A 303 39.69 -13.65 -19.89
C GLU A 303 40.24 -13.37 -21.29
N GLY A 304 41.09 -12.35 -21.41
CA GLY A 304 41.84 -12.12 -22.64
C GLY A 304 42.00 -10.66 -23.03
N THR A 305 42.74 -9.89 -22.23
CA THR A 305 43.68 -8.89 -22.78
C THR A 305 44.67 -8.45 -21.68
N PRO A 306 45.98 -8.72 -21.81
CA PRO A 306 46.96 -8.22 -20.86
C PRO A 306 47.31 -6.76 -21.16
N ASN A 307 47.59 -6.02 -20.07
CA ASN A 307 48.22 -4.71 -19.96
C ASN A 307 47.33 -3.45 -20.13
N SER A 308 46.99 -2.85 -18.99
CA SER A 308 47.52 -1.51 -18.71
C SER A 308 47.79 -1.36 -17.23
N THR A 309 49.07 -1.15 -16.92
CA THR A 309 49.64 -0.85 -15.62
C THR A 309 49.09 0.46 -15.06
N ALA A 310 48.51 0.42 -13.86
CA ALA A 310 48.33 1.59 -13.00
C ALA A 310 48.85 1.24 -11.58
N PRO A 311 49.58 2.17 -10.91
CA PRO A 311 50.44 1.85 -9.79
C PRO A 311 49.68 1.62 -8.48
N LEU A 312 50.17 0.65 -7.71
CA LEU A 312 49.82 0.39 -6.32
C LEU A 312 50.23 1.59 -5.44
N ASN A 313 49.27 2.19 -4.73
CA ASN A 313 49.54 2.99 -3.54
C ASN A 313 49.21 2.15 -2.30
N PRO A 314 50.15 1.96 -1.34
CA PRO A 314 49.87 1.26 -0.09
C PRO A 314 49.52 2.29 0.99
N SER A 315 48.30 2.23 1.52
CA SER A 315 48.00 2.77 2.85
C SER A 315 46.78 2.07 3.43
N VAL A 316 46.99 0.83 3.86
CA VAL A 316 46.11 0.13 4.79
C VAL A 316 46.49 0.61 6.19
N HIS A 317 45.64 1.41 6.82
CA HIS A 317 45.65 1.56 8.28
C HIS A 317 44.47 0.76 8.80
N VAL A 318 44.76 -0.49 9.19
CA VAL A 318 43.89 -1.29 10.07
C VAL A 318 44.30 -0.94 11.48
N THR A 319 43.42 -0.28 12.22
CA THR A 319 43.56 -0.17 13.68
C THR A 319 42.74 -1.30 14.27
N MET A 320 43.43 -2.32 14.79
CA MET A 320 42.85 -3.29 15.71
C MET A 320 42.81 -2.67 17.10
N THR A 321 41.72 -2.85 17.82
CA THR A 321 41.69 -2.71 19.27
C THR A 321 41.13 -4.02 19.83
N GLU A 322 42.05 -4.83 20.36
CA GLU A 322 41.75 -5.96 21.25
C GLU A 322 41.47 -5.43 22.66
N ASP A 323 40.43 -6.01 23.25
CA ASP A 323 40.30 -6.50 24.64
C ASP A 323 40.83 -5.67 25.82
N GLU A 324 39.89 -5.25 26.67
CA GLU A 324 40.09 -5.24 28.12
C GLU A 324 38.94 -6.00 28.79
N SER A 325 39.28 -7.17 29.33
CA SER A 325 38.45 -7.98 30.22
C SER A 325 39.01 -7.89 31.64
N THR A 326 38.19 -7.51 32.63
CA THR A 326 38.32 -8.00 34.02
C THR A 326 36.98 -7.95 34.76
N ASN A 327 36.38 -9.13 34.91
CA ASN A 327 35.71 -9.78 36.05
C ASN A 327 35.15 -9.01 37.27
N GLY A 328 34.00 -9.54 37.73
CA GLY A 328 33.50 -9.58 39.12
C GLY A 328 32.26 -8.70 39.32
N GLU A 329 31.09 -9.13 39.83
CA GLU A 329 30.74 -10.29 40.63
C GLU A 329 29.20 -10.47 40.60
N ARG A 330 28.78 -11.69 40.92
CA ARG A 330 27.42 -12.23 40.94
C ARG A 330 26.67 -11.82 42.21
N SER A 331 25.39 -11.45 42.09
CA SER A 331 24.35 -11.59 43.13
C SER A 331 22.97 -11.29 42.52
N ASP A 332 22.05 -12.25 42.67
CA ASP A 332 20.62 -12.24 42.31
C ASP A 332 19.90 -12.85 43.54
N PRO A 333 18.58 -12.79 43.75
CA PRO A 333 17.52 -11.92 43.21
C PRO A 333 16.68 -11.26 44.35
N ASP A 334 15.74 -10.36 44.04
CA ASP A 334 14.49 -10.33 44.83
C ASP A 334 13.27 -9.71 44.12
N HIS A 335 12.14 -10.37 44.39
CA HIS A 335 10.74 -10.10 44.12
C HIS A 335 10.29 -8.65 43.80
N THR A 336 9.42 -8.49 42.81
CA THR A 336 7.98 -8.21 43.04
C THR A 336 7.16 -8.12 41.74
N THR A 337 6.11 -8.95 41.71
CA THR A 337 4.95 -8.95 40.82
C THR A 337 4.07 -7.71 41.04
N THR A 338 3.61 -7.06 39.96
CA THR A 338 2.34 -6.33 39.98
C THR A 338 1.57 -6.55 38.68
N SER A 339 0.43 -7.23 38.85
CA SER A 339 -0.64 -7.45 37.88
C SER A 339 -1.44 -6.17 37.65
N PHE A 340 -1.74 -5.84 36.39
CA PHE A 340 -2.75 -4.85 36.04
C PHE A 340 -4.06 -5.57 35.72
N GLN A 341 -5.02 -5.50 36.66
CA GLN A 341 -6.39 -5.93 36.46
C GLN A 341 -7.23 -4.85 35.76
N ARG A 342 -7.99 -5.31 34.77
CA ARG A 342 -9.06 -4.64 34.02
C ARG A 342 -10.24 -4.34 34.95
N LYS A 343 -10.67 -3.08 35.06
CA LYS A 343 -11.95 -2.71 35.69
C LYS A 343 -13.01 -2.46 34.60
N ASN A 344 -14.04 -3.30 34.61
CA ASN A 344 -15.36 -3.00 34.07
C ASN A 344 -16.20 -2.34 35.17
N SER A 345 -16.95 -1.29 34.83
CA SER A 345 -18.15 -0.74 35.47
C SER A 345 -18.51 0.49 34.61
N LEU A 346 -19.74 0.79 34.19
CA LEU A 346 -21.08 0.34 34.54
C LEU A 346 -21.98 0.68 33.34
#